data_AF-A0A9W6NCP4-F1
#
_entry.id   AF-A0A9W6NCP4-F1
#
_cell.length_a   1.000
_cell.length_b   1.000
_cell.length_c   1.000
_cell.angle_alpha   90.00
_cell.angle_beta   90.00
_cell.angle_gamma   90.00
#
_symmetry.space_group_name_H-M   'P 1'
#
loop_
_entity.id
_entity.type
_entity.pdbx_description
1 polymer ?
#
loop_
_entity_poly.entity_id
_entity_poly.type
_entity_poly.pdbx_seq_one_letter_code
_entity_poly.pdbx_strand_id
1 'polypeptide(L)' 'MPSHFIRFDPDTIQLLDRCMTKAQEIAATLETESDSPDTRTRLASALIEAVGLGEKDEEHLVEFALRVLPAYRERQPRH' A
#
# COMPACT_ATOMS: atom_id res chain seq x y z
N MET A 1 -26.38 13.24 -2.66
CA MET A 1 -25.00 12.96 -2.22
C MET A 1 -24.32 12.20 -3.34
N PRO A 2 -23.25 12.72 -3.97
CA PRO A 2 -22.58 11.96 -5.00
C PRO A 2 -21.76 10.86 -4.31
N SER A 3 -22.27 9.64 -4.34
CA SER A 3 -21.48 8.45 -4.06
C SER A 3 -20.37 8.41 -5.10
N HIS A 4 -19.15 8.77 -4.70
CA HIS A 4 -17.96 8.66 -5.54
C HIS A 4 -17.67 7.16 -5.68
N PHE A 5 -18.39 6.49 -6.59
CA PHE A 5 -18.06 5.14 -7.00
C PHE A 5 -16.74 5.24 -7.78
N ILE A 6 -15.64 5.07 -7.07
CA ILE A 6 -14.32 4.94 -7.68
C ILE A 6 -14.36 3.63 -8.45
N ARG A 7 -14.69 3.72 -9.74
CA ARG A 7 -14.68 2.57 -10.64
C ARG A 7 -13.23 2.33 -11.01
N PHE A 8 -12.58 1.45 -10.28
CA PHE A 8 -11.25 0.97 -10.66
C PHE A 8 -11.38 0.09 -11.90
N ASP A 9 -10.54 0.35 -12.90
CA ASP A 9 -10.36 -0.56 -14.02
C ASP A 9 -9.84 -1.92 -13.51
N PRO A 10 -10.17 -3.03 -14.19
CA PRO A 10 -9.70 -4.35 -13.79
C PRO A 10 -8.16 -4.46 -13.74
N ASP A 11 -7.45 -3.71 -14.58
CA ASP A 11 -6.00 -3.55 -14.50
C ASP A 11 -5.55 -2.89 -13.19
N THR A 12 -6.26 -1.87 -12.73
CA THR A 12 -5.97 -1.20 -11.46
C THR A 12 -6.23 -2.10 -10.27
N ILE A 13 -7.27 -2.92 -10.32
CA ILE A 13 -7.56 -3.91 -9.27
C ILE A 13 -6.44 -4.95 -9.19
N GLN A 14 -5.99 -5.48 -10.34
CA GLN A 14 -4.86 -6.42 -10.38
C GLN A 14 -3.56 -5.79 -9.89
N LEU A 15 -3.34 -4.52 -10.23
CA LEU A 15 -2.17 -3.78 -9.77
C LEU A 15 -2.21 -3.58 -8.25
N LEU A 16 -3.35 -3.19 -7.70
CA LEU A 16 -3.55 -3.05 -6.25
C LEU A 16 -3.30 -4.38 -5.53
N ASP A 17 -3.78 -5.51 -6.05
CA ASP A 17 -3.58 -6.83 -5.49
C ASP A 17 -2.09 -7.25 -5.46
N ARG A 18 -1.36 -7.00 -6.57
CA ARG A 18 0.10 -7.22 -6.64
C ARG A 18 0.85 -6.32 -5.66
N CYS A 19 0.52 -5.03 -5.62
CA CYS A 19 1.12 -4.08 -4.70
C CYS A 19 0.87 -4.50 -3.24
N MET A 20 -0.34 -4.94 -2.94
CA MET A 20 -0.73 -5.39 -1.61
C MET A 20 0.08 -6.62 -1.20
N THR A 21 0.21 -7.61 -2.08
CA THR A 21 1.02 -8.81 -1.84
C THR A 21 2.48 -8.44 -1.57
N LYS A 22 3.10 -7.63 -2.45
CA LYS A 22 4.49 -7.18 -2.28
C LYS A 22 4.70 -6.38 -0.99
N ALA A 23 3.80 -5.44 -0.70
CA ALA A 23 3.90 -4.62 0.51
C ALA A 23 3.74 -5.48 1.78
N GLN A 24 2.86 -6.49 1.76
CA GLN A 24 2.72 -7.44 2.86
C GLN A 24 3.95 -8.34 3.02
N GLU A 25 4.54 -8.83 1.94
CA GLU A 25 5.78 -9.61 1.98
C GLU A 25 6.93 -8.77 2.57
N ILE A 26 7.09 -7.54 2.11
CA ILE A 26 8.12 -6.62 2.62
C ILE A 26 7.85 -6.28 4.09
N ALA A 27 6.61 -5.97 4.45
CA ALA A 27 6.21 -5.78 5.84
C ALA A 27 6.57 -7.02 6.68
N ALA A 28 6.25 -8.24 6.22
CA ALA A 28 6.58 -9.50 6.90
C ALA A 28 8.09 -9.69 7.14
N THR A 29 8.94 -9.16 6.27
CA THR A 29 10.39 -9.14 6.49
C THR A 29 10.88 -8.04 7.46
N LEU A 30 10.08 -6.98 7.64
CA LEU A 30 10.41 -5.81 8.46
C LEU A 30 9.87 -5.92 9.88
N GLU A 31 8.63 -6.35 10.03
CA GLU A 31 7.91 -6.54 11.28
C GLU A 31 7.63 -8.02 11.50
N THR A 32 8.05 -8.54 12.65
CA THR A 32 7.70 -9.89 13.10
C THR A 32 6.17 -10.08 13.29
N GLU A 33 5.40 -8.99 13.36
CA GLU A 33 3.94 -8.96 13.59
C GLU A 33 3.12 -8.50 12.36
N SER A 34 3.59 -8.83 11.17
CA SER A 34 2.98 -8.39 9.89
C SER A 34 1.63 -9.02 9.54
N ASP A 35 1.17 -9.98 10.35
CA ASP A 35 -0.19 -10.55 10.25
C ASP A 35 -1.21 -9.76 11.08
N SER A 36 -0.86 -8.56 11.54
CA SER A 36 -1.82 -7.70 12.21
C SER A 36 -2.85 -7.18 11.19
N PRO A 37 -4.16 -7.35 11.43
CA PRO A 37 -5.21 -6.84 10.53
C PRO A 37 -5.14 -5.32 10.33
N ASP A 38 -4.59 -4.61 11.32
CA ASP A 38 -4.27 -3.18 11.24
C ASP A 38 -3.26 -2.85 10.14
N THR A 39 -2.16 -3.61 10.03
CA THR A 39 -1.11 -3.41 9.01
C THR A 39 -1.69 -3.57 7.62
N ARG A 40 -2.47 -4.64 7.39
CA ARG A 40 -3.14 -4.90 6.12
C ARG A 40 -4.10 -3.77 5.74
N THR A 41 -4.86 -3.26 6.71
CA THR A 41 -5.83 -2.17 6.48
C THR A 41 -5.14 -0.85 6.15
N ARG A 42 -4.01 -0.56 6.80
CA ARG A 42 -3.18 0.63 6.53
C ARG A 42 -2.56 0.57 5.13
N LEU A 43 -2.00 -0.57 4.74
CA LEU A 43 -1.45 -0.80 3.40
C LEU A 43 -2.53 -0.61 2.32
N ALA A 44 -3.69 -1.25 2.49
CA ALA A 44 -4.81 -1.13 1.57
C ALA A 44 -5.29 0.34 1.44
N SER A 45 -5.41 1.06 2.55
CA SER A 45 -5.85 2.46 2.54
C SER A 45 -4.85 3.36 1.80
N ALA A 46 -3.56 3.16 2.04
CA ALA A 46 -2.50 3.92 1.38
C ALA A 46 -2.45 3.66 -0.13
N LEU A 47 -2.63 2.39 -0.56
CA LEU A 47 -2.70 2.02 -1.97
C LEU A 47 -3.92 2.64 -2.67
N ILE A 48 -5.09 2.60 -2.04
CA ILE A 48 -6.31 3.22 -2.57
C ILE A 48 -6.14 4.74 -2.70
N GLU A 49 -5.53 5.38 -1.72
CA GLU A 49 -5.26 6.83 -1.75
C GLU A 49 -4.28 7.18 -2.87
N ALA A 50 -3.17 6.46 -3.00
CA ALA A 50 -2.18 6.72 -4.03
C ALA A 50 -2.72 6.50 -5.46
N VAL A 51 -3.50 5.45 -5.69
CA VAL A 51 -4.22 5.28 -6.96
C VAL A 51 -5.24 6.40 -7.18
N GLY A 52 -5.92 6.85 -6.12
CA GLY A 52 -6.82 8.01 -6.17
C GLY A 52 -6.14 9.32 -6.55
N LEU A 53 -4.85 9.47 -6.24
CA LEU A 53 -3.99 10.59 -6.66
C LEU A 53 -3.50 10.46 -8.11
N GLY A 54 -3.77 9.33 -8.77
CA GLY A 54 -3.35 9.05 -10.15
C GLY A 54 -2.04 8.29 -10.28
N GLU A 55 -1.48 7.79 -9.16
CA GLU A 55 -0.29 6.93 -9.20
C GLU A 55 -0.64 5.57 -9.82
N LYS A 56 0.17 5.16 -10.80
CA LYS A 56 -0.01 3.90 -11.54
C LYS A 56 1.25 3.03 -11.54
N ASP A 57 2.33 3.55 -11.00
CA ASP A 57 3.59 2.82 -10.91
C ASP A 57 3.56 1.87 -9.71
N GLU A 58 3.83 0.59 -9.97
CA GLU A 58 3.76 -0.46 -8.94
C GLU A 58 4.79 -0.22 -7.83
N GLU A 59 6.00 0.26 -8.17
CA GLU A 59 7.07 0.49 -7.20
C GLU A 59 6.75 1.68 -6.31
N HIS A 60 6.26 2.78 -6.89
CA HIS A 60 5.83 3.95 -6.11
C HIS A 60 4.63 3.62 -5.21
N LEU A 61 3.68 2.83 -5.69
CA LEU A 61 2.51 2.42 -4.91
C LEU A 61 2.92 1.56 -3.71
N VAL A 62 3.81 0.61 -3.91
CA VAL A 62 4.36 -0.21 -2.83
C VAL A 62 5.17 0.64 -1.86
N GLU A 63 6.03 1.53 -2.33
CA GLU A 63 6.81 2.43 -1.46
C GLU A 63 5.91 3.34 -0.64
N PHE A 64 4.88 3.92 -1.26
CA PHE A 64 3.90 4.78 -0.58
C PHE A 64 3.15 4.01 0.51
N ALA A 65 2.72 2.78 0.22
CA ALA A 65 2.07 1.93 1.20
C ALA A 65 3.03 1.53 2.34
N LEU A 66 4.28 1.20 2.04
CA LEU A 66 5.25 0.87 3.09
C LEU A 66 5.59 2.07 3.97
N ARG A 67 5.53 3.29 3.43
CA ARG A 67 5.79 4.53 4.19
C ARG A 67 4.80 4.80 5.32
N VAL A 68 3.61 4.19 5.28
CA VAL A 68 2.65 4.26 6.40
C VAL A 68 3.01 3.31 7.54
N LEU A 69 3.94 2.38 7.32
CA LEU A 69 4.45 1.49 8.36
C LEU A 69 5.57 2.18 9.15
N PRO A 70 5.47 2.22 10.49
CA PRO A 70 6.50 2.82 11.32
C PRO A 70 7.85 2.10 11.16
N ALA A 71 7.85 0.77 11.09
CA ALA A 71 9.06 -0.03 10.95
C ALA A 71 9.83 0.24 9.64
N TYR A 72 9.12 0.51 8.54
CA TYR A 72 9.74 0.90 7.28
C TYR A 72 10.36 2.30 7.37
N ARG A 73 9.67 3.23 8.03
CA ARG A 73 10.15 4.60 8.24
C ARG A 73 11.36 4.67 9.16
N GLU A 74 11.47 3.78 10.14
CA GLU A 74 12.64 3.66 11.01
C GLU A 74 13.85 3.03 10.30
N ARG A 75 13.61 2.14 9.32
CA ARG A 75 14.66 1.55 8.47
C ARG A 75 15.10 2.43 7.30
N GLN A 76 14.33 3.44 6.88
CA GLN A 76 14.84 4.41 5.91
C GLN A 76 15.81 5.37 6.63
N PRO A 77 17.14 5.24 6.43
CA PRO A 77 18.06 6.23 6.97
C PRO A 77 17.69 7.57 6.33
N ARG A 78 17.46 8.58 7.17
CA ARG A 78 17.43 9.97 6.74
C ARG A 78 18.74 10.24 5.99
N HIS A 79 18.65 10.32 4.67
CA HIS A 79 19.79 10.67 3.83
C HIS A 79 19.98 12.18 3.79
#